data_AF-W1V201-F1
#
_entry.id   AF-W1V201-F1
#
_cell.length_a   1.000
_cell.length_b   1.000
_cell.length_c   1.000
_cell.angle_alpha   90.00
_cell.angle_beta   90.00
_cell.angle_gamma   90.00
#
_symmetry.space_group_name_H-M   'P 1'
#
loop_
_entity.id
_entity.type
_entity.pdbx_description
1 polymer ?
#
loop_
_entity_poly.entity_id
_entity_poly.type
_entity_poly.pdbx_seq_one_letter_code
_entity_poly.pdbx_strand_id
1 'polypeptide(L)' 'MISSNDFRPGVTVEIDGNVWQVVDFQHVKPGKGAAFVRTKYKNLRTGAIREEAFNPSDKFPKAIIS' A
#
# COMPACT_ATOMS: atom_id res chain seq x y z
N MET A 1 -2.54 2.61 -12.68
CA MET A 1 -2.96 2.63 -11.27
C MET A 1 -2.94 1.19 -10.75
N ILE A 2 -2.48 0.97 -9.52
CA ILE A 2 -2.52 -0.31 -8.80
C ILE A 2 -3.59 -0.21 -7.71
N SER A 3 -4.40 -1.25 -7.54
CA SER A 3 -5.33 -1.34 -6.39
C SER A 3 -4.58 -1.76 -5.14
N SER A 4 -5.00 -1.30 -3.96
CA SER A 4 -4.48 -1.79 -2.67
C SER A 4 -4.65 -3.31 -2.51
N ASN A 5 -5.68 -3.91 -3.10
CA ASN A 5 -5.90 -5.37 -3.12
C ASN A 5 -4.82 -6.14 -3.92
N ASP A 6 -4.11 -5.43 -4.80
CA ASP A 6 -2.99 -5.96 -5.59
C ASP A 6 -1.63 -5.68 -4.95
N PHE A 7 -1.58 -5.07 -3.76
CA PHE A 7 -0.33 -4.82 -3.05
C PHE A 7 0.39 -6.13 -2.74
N ARG A 8 1.70 -6.14 -3.01
CA ARG A 8 2.63 -7.23 -2.71
C ARG A 8 3.96 -6.60 -2.28
N PRO A 9 4.78 -7.28 -1.46
CA PRO A 9 6.11 -6.79 -1.12
C PRO A 9 6.92 -6.44 -2.38
N GLY A 10 7.59 -5.30 -2.35
CA GLY A 10 8.37 -4.78 -3.48
C GLY A 10 7.60 -3.88 -4.44
N VAL A 11 6.25 -3.88 -4.42
CA VAL A 11 5.45 -2.95 -5.23
C VAL A 11 5.71 -1.51 -4.79
N THR A 12 5.92 -0.63 -5.76
CA THR A 12 6.17 0.80 -5.55
C THR A 12 5.02 1.65 -6.06
N VAL A 13 4.50 2.51 -5.19
CA VAL A 13 3.35 3.37 -5.44
C VAL A 13 3.61 4.79 -4.99
N GLU A 14 2.86 5.73 -5.56
CA GLU A 14 2.82 7.11 -5.11
C GLU A 14 1.67 7.32 -4.11
N ILE A 15 1.99 7.87 -2.95
CA ILE A 15 1.04 8.24 -1.89
C ILE A 15 1.48 9.60 -1.36
N ASP A 16 0.57 10.58 -1.37
CA ASP A 16 0.82 11.98 -0.96
C ASP A 16 2.07 12.60 -1.62
N GLY A 17 2.24 12.41 -2.93
CA GLY A 17 3.39 12.92 -3.69
C GLY A 17 4.74 12.26 -3.37
N ASN A 18 4.73 11.21 -2.55
CA ASN A 18 5.93 10.48 -2.14
C ASN A 18 5.93 9.07 -2.73
N VAL A 19 7.13 8.54 -2.98
CA VAL A 19 7.30 7.17 -3.47
C VAL A 19 7.49 6.23 -2.29
N TRP A 20 6.61 5.24 -2.21
CA TRP A 20 6.61 4.23 -1.17
C TRP A 20 6.73 2.84 -1.77
N GLN A 21 7.46 1.97 -1.08
CA GLN A 21 7.52 0.55 -1.39
C GLN A 21 6.74 -0.23 -0.33
N VAL A 22 5.83 -1.10 -0.78
CA VAL A 22 5.15 -2.06 0.09
C VAL A 22 6.19 -3.03 0.64
N VAL A 23 6.20 -3.19 1.96
CA VAL A 23 7.07 -4.11 2.70
C VAL A 23 6.29 -5.34 3.12
N ASP A 24 5.04 -5.15 3.56
CA ASP A 24 4.15 -6.23 3.97
C ASP A 24 2.68 -5.81 3.76
N PHE A 25 1.79 -6.79 3.61
CA PHE A 25 0.37 -6.54 3.45
C PHE A 25 -0.47 -7.71 4.00
N GLN A 26 -1.68 -7.39 4.44
CA GLN A 26 -2.64 -8.36 4.93
C GLN A 26 -4.05 -8.00 4.47
N HIS A 27 -4.70 -8.91 3.75
CA HIS A 27 -6.12 -8.83 3.47
C HIS A 27 -6.90 -9.26 4.70
N VAL A 28 -7.67 -8.33 5.27
CA VAL A 28 -8.50 -8.57 6.45
C VAL A 28 -9.96 -8.58 6.03
N LYS A 29 -10.64 -9.70 6.28
CA LYS A 29 -12.09 -9.86 6.11
C LYS A 29 -12.70 -10.12 7.50
N PRO A 30 -13.13 -9.08 8.22
CA PRO A 30 -13.70 -9.27 9.55
C PRO A 30 -15.05 -9.99 9.45
N GLY A 31 -15.42 -10.77 10.47
CA GLY A 31 -16.71 -11.48 10.48
C GLY A 31 -17.93 -10.54 10.41
N LYS A 32 -17.75 -9.27 10.82
CA LYS A 32 -18.69 -8.15 10.63
C LYS A 32 -17.92 -6.91 10.20
N GLY A 33 -18.40 -6.18 9.20
CA GLY A 33 -17.79 -4.95 8.69
C GLY A 33 -17.17 -5.09 7.29
N ALA A 34 -16.61 -3.98 6.79
CA ALA A 34 -15.97 -3.94 5.48
C ALA A 34 -14.57 -4.59 5.51
N ALA A 35 -14.20 -5.26 4.41
CA ALA A 35 -12.85 -5.76 4.21
C ALA A 35 -11.86 -4.60 3.97
N PHE A 36 -10.62 -4.77 4.40
CA PHE A 36 -9.55 -3.79 4.18
C PHE A 36 -8.21 -4.48 3.98
N VAL A 37 -7.25 -3.73 3.45
CA VAL A 37 -5.86 -4.15 3.26
C VAL A 37 -4.98 -3.39 4.22
N ARG A 38 -4.52 -4.05 5.29
CA ARG A 38 -3.51 -3.48 6.19
C ARG A 38 -2.16 -3.59 5.50
N THR A 39 -1.46 -2.49 5.33
CA THR A 39 -0.23 -2.42 4.54
C THR A 39 0.85 -1.71 5.34
N LYS A 40 2.01 -2.34 5.42
CA LYS A 40 3.25 -1.71 5.90
C LYS A 40 4.09 -1.32 4.70
N TYR A 41 4.51 -0.06 4.64
CA TYR A 41 5.22 0.48 3.49
C TYR A 41 6.30 1.47 3.91
N LYS A 42 7.37 1.56 3.11
CA LYS A 42 8.58 2.34 3.39
C LYS A 42 8.76 3.44 2.36
N ASN A 43 8.98 4.67 2.81
CA ASN A 43 9.31 5.80 1.94
C ASN A 43 10.71 5.56 1.38
N LEU A 44 10.84 5.59 0.06
CA LEU A 44 12.12 5.29 -0.58
C LEU A 44 13.09 6.47 -0.58
N ARG A 45 12.62 7.68 -0.31
CA ARG A 45 13.46 8.88 -0.17
C ARG A 45 13.98 9.05 1.25
N THR A 46 13.11 8.89 2.24
CA THR A 46 13.43 9.19 3.65
C THR A 46 13.68 7.95 4.50
N GLY A 47 13.30 6.77 4.02
CA GLY A 47 13.37 5.53 4.80
C GLY A 47 12.27 5.37 5.86
N ALA A 48 11.39 6.35 6.03
CA ALA A 48 10.30 6.31 6.99
C ALA A 48 9.36 5.12 6.73
N ILE A 49 8.86 4.48 7.79
CA ILE A 49 7.94 3.35 7.69
C ILE A 49 6.57 3.80 8.19
N ARG A 50 5.52 3.44 7.44
CA ARG A 50 4.12 3.64 7.82
C ARG A 50 3.35 2.34 7.75
N GLU A 51 2.29 2.26 8.53
CA GLU A 51 1.32 1.17 8.50
C GLU A 51 -0.08 1.77 8.44
N GLU A 52 -0.86 1.37 7.45
CA GLU A 52 -2.17 1.96 7.17
C GLU A 52 -3.15 0.91 6.63
N ALA A 53 -4.44 1.13 6.84
CA ALA A 53 -5.49 0.30 6.28
C ALA A 53 -6.14 1.01 5.08
N PHE A 54 -6.12 0.35 3.92
CA PHE A 54 -6.72 0.84 2.69
C PHE A 54 -8.00 0.07 2.37
N ASN A 55 -8.96 0.74 1.73
CA ASN A 55 -10.08 0.05 1.11
C ASN A 55 -9.54 -0.75 -0.09
N PRO A 56 -10.00 -1.98 -0.34
CA PRO A 56 -9.55 -2.79 -1.48
C PRO A 56 -9.75 -2.10 -2.84
N SER A 57 -10.70 -1.18 -2.94
CA SER A 57 -10.97 -0.39 -4.15
C SER A 57 -10.04 0.80 -4.34
N ASP A 58 -9.24 1.17 -3.34
CA ASP A 58 -8.33 2.31 -3.41
C ASP A 58 -7.27 2.05 -4.48
N LYS A 59 -7.02 3.07 -5.30
CA LYS A 59 -6.11 2.98 -6.45
C LYS A 59 -5.02 4.03 -6.33
N PHE A 60 -3.79 3.60 -6.55
CA PHE A 60 -2.59 4.42 -6.43
C PHE A 60 -1.82 4.46 -7.75
N PRO A 61 -1.18 5.59 -8.10
CA PRO A 61 -0.23 5.61 -9.22
C PRO A 61 0.92 4.65 -8.95
N LYS A 62 1.33 3.91 -9.97
CA LYS A 62 2.53 3.06 -9.88
C LYS A 62 3.74 3.97 -10.03
N ALA A 63 4.68 3.88 -9.09
CA ALA A 63 5.95 4.56 -9.19
C ALA A 63 6.96 3.64 -9.88
N ILE A 64 7.58 4.09 -10.98
CA ILE A 64 8.68 3.38 -11.63
C ILE A 64 9.98 4.00 -11.12
N ILE A 65 10.87 3.16 -10.62
CA ILE A 65 12.19 3.56 -10.15
C ILE A 65 13.17 3.04 -11.21
N SER A 66 13.90 3.96 -11.83
CA SER A 66 14.96 3.70 -12.81
C SER A 66 16.33 3.77 -12.16
#